data_AF-T2KH33-F1
#
_entry.id   AF-T2KH33-F1
#
_cell.length_a   1.000
_cell.length_b   1.000
_cell.length_c   1.000
_cell.angle_alpha   90.00
_cell.angle_beta   90.00
_cell.angle_gamma   90.00
#
_symmetry.space_group_name_H-M   'P 1'
#
loop_
_entity.id
_entity.type
_entity.pdbx_description
1 polymer ?
#
loop_
_entity_poly.entity_id
_entity_poly.type
_entity_poly.pdbx_seq_one_letter_code
_entity_poly.pdbx_strand_id
1 'polypeptide(L)'
;MYVNKNPYVLKDTLKMHEHCSHCNTKYKIEPSFFYGAMYVSYAVGIAFAVAAFVISHLFLGSGLITAFIAIVCTLIIFTPIIMRWSRNIWINMFMSYNKDLVKKQEH
;
A
#
# COMPACT_ATOMS: atom_id res chain seq x y z
N MET A 1 2.92 13.03 -1.50
CA MET A 1 3.70 11.79 -1.71
C MET A 1 3.47 11.21 -3.10
N TYR A 2 2.27 10.70 -3.43
CA TYR A 2 1.93 10.23 -4.78
C TYR A 2 1.63 11.39 -5.74
N VAL A 3 1.95 11.21 -7.02
CA VAL A 3 1.65 12.19 -8.09
C VAL A 3 0.15 12.24 -8.37
N ASN A 4 -0.47 11.08 -8.53
CA ASN A 4 -1.91 10.98 -8.71
C ASN A 4 -2.58 10.50 -7.42
N LYS A 5 -3.62 11.20 -6.95
CA LYS A 5 -4.38 10.79 -5.76
C LYS A 5 -5.19 9.52 -6.00
N ASN A 6 -5.71 9.30 -7.21
CA ASN A 6 -6.51 8.13 -7.53
C ASN A 6 -5.62 6.88 -7.73
N PRO A 7 -5.77 5.81 -6.90
CA PRO A 7 -5.00 4.59 -7.05
C PRO A 7 -5.36 3.76 -8.28
N TYR A 8 -6.55 3.92 -8.84
CA TYR A 8 -7.05 3.15 -9.98
C TYR A 8 -6.50 3.63 -11.33
N VAL A 9 -5.75 4.75 -11.36
CA VAL A 9 -5.02 5.17 -12.55
C VAL A 9 -3.71 4.39 -12.65
N LEU A 10 -3.78 3.19 -13.24
CA LEU A 10 -2.71 2.16 -13.22
C LEU A 10 -1.33 2.68 -13.63
N LYS A 11 -1.27 3.60 -14.60
CA LYS A 11 0.00 4.22 -15.05
C LYS A 11 0.71 5.02 -13.96
N ASP A 12 -0.07 5.67 -13.09
CA ASP A 12 0.45 6.57 -12.04
C ASP A 12 0.27 6.00 -10.62
N THR A 13 -0.25 4.77 -10.48
CA THR A 13 -0.52 4.15 -9.18
C THR A 13 0.71 4.17 -8.27
N LEU A 14 1.89 3.92 -8.82
CA LEU A 14 3.16 3.89 -8.08
C LEU A 14 4.02 5.14 -8.27
N LYS A 15 3.55 6.11 -9.06
CA LYS A 15 4.30 7.33 -9.36
C LYS A 15 4.25 8.25 -8.14
N MET A 16 5.44 8.58 -7.63
CA MET A 16 5.63 9.42 -6.45
C MET A 16 6.56 10.58 -6.77
N HIS A 17 6.42 11.65 -5.98
CA HIS A 17 7.38 12.75 -5.98
C HIS A 17 8.73 12.23 -5.47
N GLU A 18 9.83 12.84 -5.89
CA GLU A 18 11.15 12.43 -5.42
C GLU A 18 11.40 12.84 -3.96
N HIS A 19 10.96 14.03 -3.59
CA HIS A 19 11.11 14.61 -2.26
C HIS A 19 9.76 14.91 -1.63
N CYS A 20 9.71 14.86 -0.31
CA CYS A 20 8.56 15.29 0.47
C CYS A 20 8.41 16.81 0.42
N SER A 21 7.21 17.31 0.13
CA SER A 21 6.93 18.75 0.06
C SER A 21 7.05 19.50 1.40
N HIS A 22 7.05 18.79 2.53
CA HIS A 22 7.04 19.40 3.87
C HIS A 22 8.39 19.38 4.57
N CYS A 23 9.19 18.31 4.39
CA CYS A 23 10.46 18.12 5.09
C CYS A 23 11.63 17.86 4.14
N ASN A 24 11.39 18.00 2.83
CA ASN A 24 12.32 17.75 1.72
C ASN A 24 13.04 16.40 1.75
N THR A 25 12.56 15.43 2.52
CA THR A 25 13.16 14.09 2.62
C THR A 25 12.95 13.34 1.31
N LYS A 26 14.02 12.76 0.78
CA LYS A 26 13.98 11.93 -0.42
C LYS A 26 13.28 10.60 -0.12
N TYR A 27 12.18 10.31 -0.81
CA TYR A 27 11.41 9.07 -0.55
C TYR A 27 12.16 7.79 -0.97
N LYS A 28 13.03 7.89 -1.99
CA LYS A 28 13.90 6.80 -2.45
C LYS A 28 15.30 7.04 -1.89
N ILE A 29 15.61 6.41 -0.76
CA ILE A 29 16.94 6.49 -0.14
C ILE A 29 17.96 5.77 -1.03
N GLU A 30 17.61 4.59 -1.54
CA GLU A 30 18.44 3.75 -2.40
C GLU A 30 17.74 3.41 -3.72
N PRO A 31 18.49 3.19 -4.82
CA PRO A 31 17.93 2.53 -5.99
C PRO A 31 17.36 1.17 -5.53
N SER A 32 16.14 0.83 -5.95
CA SER A 32 15.45 -0.41 -5.53
C SER A 32 14.90 -0.45 -4.09
N PHE A 33 14.86 0.66 -3.35
CA PHE A 33 14.30 0.70 -1.99
C PHE A 33 12.89 0.07 -1.83
N PHE A 34 12.05 0.15 -2.87
CA PHE A 34 10.68 -0.40 -2.84
C PHE A 34 10.58 -1.90 -3.14
N TYR A 35 11.68 -2.63 -3.34
CA TYR A 35 11.62 -4.09 -3.49
C TYR A 35 11.08 -4.76 -2.23
N GLY A 36 11.45 -4.26 -1.05
CA GLY A 36 10.92 -4.75 0.22
C GLY A 36 9.40 -4.56 0.37
N ALA A 37 8.86 -3.46 -0.18
CA ALA A 37 7.42 -3.21 -0.20
C ALA A 37 6.64 -4.27 -1.01
N MET A 38 7.30 -5.03 -1.90
CA MET A 38 6.69 -6.16 -2.58
C MET A 38 6.38 -7.31 -1.60
N TYR A 39 7.26 -7.60 -0.64
CA TYR A 39 7.00 -8.61 0.39
C TYR A 39 5.88 -8.18 1.34
N VAL A 40 5.82 -6.89 1.69
CA VAL A 40 4.70 -6.34 2.47
C VAL A 40 3.37 -6.53 1.73
N SER A 41 3.36 -6.40 0.40
CA SER A 41 2.14 -6.59 -0.40
C SER A 41 1.57 -8.00 -0.35
N TYR A 42 2.42 -9.00 -0.14
CA TYR A 42 1.97 -10.37 0.08
C TYR A 42 1.20 -10.49 1.40
N ALA A 43 1.75 -9.97 2.50
CA ALA A 43 1.08 -9.98 3.80
C ALA A 43 -0.24 -9.21 3.78
N VAL A 44 -0.24 -8.03 3.15
CA VAL A 44 -1.48 -7.22 2.97
C VAL A 44 -2.49 -7.97 2.09
N GLY A 45 -2.05 -8.59 1.00
CA GLY A 45 -2.90 -9.39 0.13
C GLY A 45 -3.56 -10.57 0.86
N ILE A 46 -2.82 -11.28 1.70
CA ILE A 46 -3.36 -12.34 2.56
C ILE A 46 -4.44 -11.77 3.49
N ALA A 47 -4.22 -10.61 4.12
CA ALA A 47 -5.22 -9.99 4.98
C ALA A 47 -6.54 -9.70 4.24
N PHE A 48 -6.46 -9.19 3.01
CA PHE A 48 -7.63 -8.98 2.15
C PHE A 48 -8.32 -10.30 1.75
N ALA A 49 -7.54 -11.33 1.41
CA ALA A 49 -8.07 -12.63 1.04
C ALA A 49 -8.80 -13.31 2.22
N VAL A 50 -8.20 -13.29 3.41
CA VAL A 50 -8.82 -13.82 4.63
C VAL A 50 -10.08 -13.04 4.97
N ALA A 51 -10.06 -11.71 4.88
CA ALA A 51 -11.26 -10.89 5.11
C ALA A 51 -12.38 -11.25 4.12
N ALA A 52 -12.07 -11.38 2.83
CA ALA A 52 -13.05 -11.77 1.81
C ALA A 52 -13.62 -13.17 2.06
N PHE A 53 -12.78 -14.13 2.45
CA PHE A 53 -13.21 -15.48 2.80
C PHE A 53 -14.15 -15.47 4.01
N VAL A 54 -13.78 -14.77 5.09
CA VAL A 54 -14.58 -14.69 6.31
C VAL A 54 -15.93 -14.05 6.02
N ILE A 55 -15.96 -12.94 5.29
CA ILE A 55 -17.21 -12.25 4.93
C ILE A 55 -18.09 -13.16 4.04
N SER A 56 -17.51 -13.80 3.03
CA SER A 56 -18.28 -14.63 2.10
C SER A 56 -18.75 -15.94 2.73
N HIS A 57 -17.87 -16.69 3.40
CA HIS A 57 -18.17 -18.03 3.85
C HIS A 57 -18.79 -18.06 5.26
N LEU A 58 -18.25 -17.29 6.21
CA LEU A 58 -18.71 -17.32 7.61
C LEU A 58 -19.92 -16.41 7.84
N PHE A 59 -19.95 -15.20 7.27
CA PHE A 59 -21.07 -14.26 7.49
C PHE A 59 -22.23 -14.47 6.52
N LEU A 60 -21.94 -14.70 5.23
CA LEU A 60 -22.98 -14.86 4.20
C LEU A 60 -23.35 -16.33 3.94
N GLY A 61 -22.65 -17.29 4.53
CA GLY A 61 -22.92 -18.72 4.36
C GLY A 61 -22.71 -19.24 2.92
N SER A 62 -21.94 -18.52 2.10
CA SER A 62 -21.72 -18.90 0.70
C SER A 62 -20.91 -20.20 0.57
N GLY A 63 -21.12 -20.93 -0.52
CA GLY A 63 -20.33 -22.14 -0.82
C GLY A 63 -18.84 -21.82 -1.11
N LEU A 64 -17.99 -22.85 -1.04
CA LEU A 64 -16.54 -22.74 -1.25
C LEU A 64 -16.16 -22.07 -2.58
N ILE A 65 -16.84 -22.43 -3.68
CA ILE A 65 -16.58 -21.85 -5.01
C ILE A 65 -16.91 -20.36 -5.02
N THR A 66 -18.04 -19.96 -4.43
CA THR A 66 -18.44 -18.55 -4.34
C THR A 66 -17.46 -17.74 -3.50
N ALA A 67 -17.04 -18.28 -2.35
CA ALA A 67 -16.03 -17.65 -1.51
C ALA A 67 -14.69 -17.50 -2.25
N PHE A 68 -14.28 -18.50 -3.03
CA PHE A 68 -13.07 -18.42 -3.86
C PHE A 68 -13.17 -17.31 -4.91
N ILE A 69 -14.30 -17.22 -5.63
CA ILE A 69 -14.55 -16.13 -6.59
C ILE A 69 -14.51 -14.77 -5.88
N ALA A 70 -15.12 -14.65 -4.70
CA ALA A 70 -15.12 -13.42 -3.92
C ALA A 70 -13.69 -12.98 -3.55
N ILE A 71 -12.82 -13.92 -3.14
CA ILE A 71 -11.41 -13.64 -2.86
C ILE A 71 -10.70 -13.11 -4.11
N VAL A 72 -10.83 -13.80 -5.24
CA VAL A 72 -10.18 -13.40 -6.50
C VAL A 72 -10.65 -12.02 -6.95
N CYS A 73 -11.96 -11.77 -6.95
CA CYS A 73 -12.53 -10.46 -7.27
C CYS A 73 -12.01 -9.38 -6.33
N THR A 74 -11.94 -9.65 -5.02
CA THR A 74 -11.41 -8.71 -4.03
C THR A 74 -9.95 -8.38 -4.33
N LEU A 75 -9.10 -9.39 -4.57
CA LEU A 75 -7.68 -9.14 -4.84
C LEU A 75 -7.48 -8.30 -6.12
N ILE A 76 -8.23 -8.58 -7.20
CA ILE A 76 -8.14 -7.81 -8.45
C ILE A 76 -8.58 -6.36 -8.24
N ILE A 77 -9.73 -6.14 -7.60
CA ILE A 77 -10.28 -4.80 -7.36
C ILE A 77 -9.37 -3.99 -6.44
N PHE A 78 -8.83 -4.62 -5.40
CA PHE A 78 -7.99 -3.94 -4.41
C PHE A 78 -6.50 -3.97 -4.73
N THR A 79 -6.07 -4.58 -5.85
CA THR A 79 -4.65 -4.62 -6.26
C THR A 79 -3.96 -3.24 -6.20
N PRO A 80 -4.49 -2.16 -6.81
CA PRO A 80 -3.82 -0.85 -6.77
C PRO A 80 -3.73 -0.26 -5.35
N ILE A 81 -4.69 -0.59 -4.49
CA ILE A 81 -4.72 -0.16 -3.09
C ILE A 81 -3.67 -0.92 -2.28
N ILE A 82 -3.64 -2.25 -2.39
CA ILE A 82 -2.66 -3.13 -1.74
C ILE A 82 -1.25 -2.66 -2.10
N MET A 83 -0.98 -2.40 -3.37
CA MET A 83 0.32 -1.91 -3.82
C MET A 83 0.73 -0.57 -3.19
N ARG A 84 -0.18 0.39 -3.07
CA ARG A 84 0.12 1.68 -2.43
C ARG A 84 0.31 1.56 -0.92
N TRP A 85 -0.59 0.85 -0.25
CA TRP A 85 -0.52 0.64 1.20
C TRP A 85 0.76 -0.06 1.59
N SER A 86 1.19 -1.05 0.82
CA SER A 86 2.45 -1.76 1.07
C SER A 86 3.66 -0.83 1.02
N ARG A 87 3.69 0.12 0.07
CA ARG A 87 4.75 1.14 0.00
C ARG A 87 4.68 2.15 1.15
N ASN A 88 3.49 2.52 1.59
CA ASN A 88 3.30 3.40 2.74
C ASN A 88 3.76 2.74 4.03
N ILE A 89 3.35 1.49 4.27
CA ILE A 89 3.77 0.69 5.43
C ILE A 89 5.29 0.52 5.41
N TRP A 90 5.86 0.15 4.26
CA TRP A 90 7.31 0.03 4.11
C TRP A 90 8.03 1.33 4.46
N ILE A 91 7.61 2.46 3.89
CA ILE A 91 8.21 3.75 4.24
C ILE A 91 8.07 4.06 5.72
N ASN A 92 6.92 3.79 6.33
CA ASN A 92 6.70 4.05 7.75
C ASN A 92 7.63 3.20 8.66
N MET A 93 7.99 1.99 8.23
CA MET A 93 8.94 1.13 8.96
C MET A 93 10.39 1.66 8.92
N PHE A 94 10.81 2.28 7.81
CA PHE A 94 12.20 2.74 7.62
C PHE A 94 12.39 4.25 7.85
N MET A 95 11.33 5.03 7.71
CA MET A 95 11.29 6.47 7.94
C MET A 95 10.33 6.72 9.09
N SER A 96 10.87 6.76 10.31
CA SER A 96 10.13 7.22 11.48
C SER A 96 9.95 8.73 11.41
N TYR A 97 8.73 9.18 11.70
CA TYR A 97 8.42 10.60 11.71
C TYR A 97 9.19 11.31 12.83
N ASN A 98 10.20 12.10 12.45
CA ASN A 98 10.95 12.92 13.38
C ASN A 98 10.45 14.38 13.29
N LYS A 99 9.76 14.83 14.36
CA LYS A 99 9.20 16.19 14.48
C LYS A 99 10.27 17.28 14.39
N ASP A 100 11.51 16.98 14.78
CA ASP A 100 12.60 17.96 14.79
C ASP A 100 13.17 18.25 13.39
N LEU A 101 12.94 17.35 12.41
CA LEU A 101 13.33 17.58 11.01
C LEU A 101 12.50 18.69 10.35
N VAL A 102 11.28 18.95 10.85
CA VAL A 102 10.44 20.05 10.37
C VAL A 102 10.98 21.40 10.85
N LYS A 103 11.47 21.47 12.09
CA LYS A 103 12.03 22.70 12.69
C LYS A 103 13.37 23.12 12.09
N LYS A 104 14.19 22.18 11.62
CA LYS A 104 15.50 22.49 11.02
C LYS A 104 15.43 23.20 9.66
N GLN A 105 14.27 23.24 9.02
CA GLN A 105 14.10 23.89 7.71
C GLN A 105 13.49 25.30 7.79
N GLU A 106 13.16 25.79 8.99
CA GLU A 106 12.65 27.14 9.23
C GLU A 106 13.74 28.15 9.65
N HIS A 107 15.02 27.76 9.59
CA HIS A 107 16.17 28.62 9.85
C HIS A 107 17.03 28.81 8.60
#